data_AF-A0A6F9L832-F1
#
_entry.id   AF-A0A6F9L832-F1
#
_cell.length_a   1.000
_cell.length_b   1.000
_cell.length_c   1.000
_cell.angle_alpha   90.00
_cell.angle_beta   90.00
_cell.angle_gamma   90.00
#
_symmetry.space_group_name_H-M   'P 1'
#
loop_
_entity.id
_entity.type
_entity.pdbx_description
1 polymer ?
#
loop_
_entity_poly.entity_id
_entity_poly.type
_entity_poly.pdbx_seq_one_letter_code
_entity_poly.pdbx_strand_id
1 'polypeptide(L)'
;VIIVVVFSVILLYFIVSKYLSPLAAIQTGLTSFFDFINHKTKNVSTIEVKSNDEFGQISNAINENILATKRGLEQDNQAVKESVET
;
A
#
# COMPACT_ATOMS: atom_id res chain seq x y z
N VAL A 1 1.11 -37.58 21.48
CA VAL A 1 0.33 -37.17 20.28
C VAL A 1 -0.34 -35.81 20.48
N ILE A 2 -1.24 -35.65 21.47
CA ILE A 2 -1.98 -34.38 21.68
C ILE A 2 -1.06 -33.15 21.84
N ILE A 3 -0.01 -33.23 22.66
CA ILE A 3 0.94 -32.13 22.87
C ILE A 3 1.62 -31.69 21.56
N VAL A 4 2.01 -32.66 20.73
CA VAL A 4 2.65 -32.39 19.42
C VAL A 4 1.67 -31.69 18.47
N VAL A 5 0.40 -32.11 18.48
CA VAL A 5 -0.65 -31.47 17.69
C VAL A 5 -0.86 -30.02 18.12
N VAL A 6 -0.99 -29.76 19.43
CA VAL A 6 -1.15 -28.41 19.97
C VAL A 6 0.03 -27.52 19.59
N PHE A 7 1.26 -28.02 19.76
CA PHE A 7 2.45 -27.26 19.41
C PHE A 7 2.53 -26.95 17.91
N SER A 8 2.14 -27.91 17.06
CA SER A 8 2.13 -27.74 15.60
C SER A 8 1.12 -26.67 15.15
N VAL A 9 -0.06 -26.61 15.76
CA VAL A 9 -1.07 -25.58 15.46
C VAL A 9 -0.57 -24.20 15.85
N ILE A 10 0.03 -24.07 17.03
CA ILE A 10 0.61 -22.79 17.50
C ILE A 10 1.72 -22.33 16.55
N LEU A 11 2.63 -23.24 16.16
CA LEU A 11 3.69 -22.94 15.21
C LEU A 11 3.15 -22.49 13.85
N LEU A 12 2.14 -23.20 13.31
CA LEU A 12 1.52 -22.87 12.04
C LEU A 12 0.87 -21.48 12.08
N TYR A 13 0.19 -21.14 13.18
CA TYR A 13 -0.39 -19.81 13.38
C TYR A 13 0.68 -18.70 13.26
N PHE A 14 1.82 -18.88 13.93
CA PHE A 14 2.92 -17.91 13.85
C PHE A 14 3.50 -17.78 12.44
N ILE A 15 3.66 -18.90 11.73
CA ILE A 15 4.14 -18.90 10.34
C ILE A 15 3.17 -18.10 9.47
N VAL A 16 1.88 -18.46 9.47
CA VAL A 16 0.87 -17.78 8.63
C VAL A 16 0.79 -16.29 8.97
N SER A 17 0.74 -15.94 10.26
CA SER A 17 0.71 -14.55 10.70
C SER A 17 1.92 -13.75 10.20
N LYS A 18 3.12 -14.35 10.24
CA LYS A 18 4.35 -13.70 9.75
C LYS A 18 4.32 -13.51 8.23
N TYR A 19 3.95 -14.53 7.47
CA TYR A 19 3.92 -14.47 6.01
C TYR A 19 2.83 -13.52 5.48
N LEU A 20 1.71 -13.40 6.19
CA LEU A 20 0.62 -12.49 5.81
C LEU A 20 0.79 -11.07 6.35
N SER A 21 1.80 -10.79 7.17
CA SER A 21 2.03 -9.44 7.73
C SER A 21 2.12 -8.30 6.69
N PRO A 22 2.61 -8.50 5.44
CA PRO A 22 2.60 -7.44 4.42
C PRO A 22 1.20 -6.94 4.02
N LEU A 23 0.15 -7.76 4.18
CA LEU A 23 -1.23 -7.36 3.85
C LEU A 23 -1.68 -6.13 4.64
N ALA A 24 -1.28 -6.01 5.90
CA ALA A 24 -1.65 -4.85 6.73
C ALA A 24 -1.02 -3.55 6.20
N ALA A 25 0.22 -3.60 5.74
CA ALA A 25 0.91 -2.46 5.12
C ALA A 25 0.26 -2.09 3.79
N ILE A 26 -0.04 -3.08 2.94
CA ILE A 26 -0.71 -2.87 1.65
C ILE A 26 -2.10 -2.26 1.85
N GLN A 27 -2.90 -2.80 2.78
CA GLN A 27 -4.24 -2.29 3.10
C GLN A 27 -4.18 -0.84 3.57
N THR A 28 -3.27 -0.52 4.47
CA THR A 28 -3.11 0.84 5.01
C THR A 28 -2.68 1.81 3.91
N GLY A 29 -1.70 1.41 3.09
CA GLY A 29 -1.22 2.21 1.97
C GLY A 29 -2.27 2.47 0.90
N LEU A 30 -3.05 1.46 0.51
CA LEU A 30 -4.17 1.61 -0.42
C LEU A 30 -5.26 2.52 0.14
N THR A 31 -5.60 2.39 1.43
CA THR A 31 -6.57 3.27 2.08
C THR A 31 -6.09 4.72 2.03
N SER A 32 -4.82 4.96 2.37
CA SER A 32 -4.23 6.30 2.29
C SER A 32 -4.19 6.84 0.86
N PHE A 33 -3.95 5.99 -0.14
CA PHE A 33 -3.98 6.39 -1.54
C PHE A 33 -5.38 6.79 -2.00
N PHE A 34 -6.41 6.03 -1.61
CA PHE A 34 -7.78 6.39 -1.91
C PHE A 34 -8.23 7.65 -1.16
N ASP A 35 -7.80 7.87 0.08
CA ASP A 35 -8.07 9.11 0.78
C ASP A 35 -7.42 10.32 0.10
N PHE A 36 -6.23 10.15 -0.48
CA PHE A 36 -5.58 11.17 -1.31
C PHE A 36 -6.35 11.44 -2.61
N ILE A 37 -6.72 10.41 -3.38
CA ILE A 37 -7.53 10.57 -4.60
C ILE A 37 -8.87 11.25 -4.30
N ASN A 38 -9.48 10.91 -3.16
CA ASN A 38 -10.74 11.50 -2.73
C ASN A 38 -10.57 12.86 -2.04
N HIS A 39 -9.41 13.51 -2.17
CA HIS A 39 -9.11 14.83 -1.62
C HIS A 39 -9.29 14.97 -0.10
N LYS A 40 -9.35 13.85 0.64
CA LYS A 40 -9.41 13.87 2.11
C LYS A 40 -8.04 14.17 2.71
N THR A 41 -6.97 13.77 2.02
CA THR A 41 -5.59 14.14 2.36
C THR A 41 -4.94 14.85 1.17
N LYS A 42 -4.00 15.75 1.46
CA LYS A 42 -3.25 16.49 0.43
C LYS A 42 -2.02 15.74 -0.08
N ASN A 43 -1.64 14.66 0.59
CA ASN A 43 -0.44 13.90 0.30
C ASN A 43 -0.70 12.40 0.43
N VAL A 44 0.10 11.63 -0.30
CA VAL A 44 0.19 10.18 -0.23
C VAL A 44 1.67 9.79 -0.25
N SER A 45 1.98 8.70 0.46
CA SER A 45 3.30 8.07 0.49
C SER A 45 3.23 6.69 -0.17
N THR A 46 4.38 6.18 -0.60
CA THR A 46 4.52 4.82 -1.10
C THR A 46 4.42 3.79 0.03
N ILE A 47 4.00 2.59 -0.31
CA ILE A 47 3.92 1.41 0.55
C ILE A 47 5.30 0.75 0.62
N GLU A 48 5.84 0.55 1.82
CA GLU A 48 7.14 -0.11 2.01
C GLU A 48 6.98 -1.59 2.37
N VAL A 49 6.87 -2.46 1.35
CA VAL A 49 6.99 -3.91 1.52
C VAL A 49 8.38 -4.34 1.04
N LYS A 50 9.28 -4.64 2.00
CA LYS A 50 10.62 -5.16 1.72
C LYS A 50 10.59 -6.67 1.56
N SER A 51 10.04 -7.13 0.45
CA SER A 51 10.05 -8.55 0.07
C SER A 51 10.34 -8.71 -1.42
N ASN A 52 10.94 -9.84 -1.79
CA ASN A 52 11.19 -10.22 -3.18
C ASN A 52 10.14 -11.23 -3.69
N ASP A 53 9.02 -11.37 -2.97
CA ASP A 53 7.91 -12.26 -3.28
C ASP A 53 6.77 -11.51 -4.02
N GLU A 54 5.62 -12.15 -4.13
CA GLU A 54 4.41 -11.60 -4.74
C GLU A 54 3.90 -10.35 -4.03
N PHE A 55 4.05 -10.23 -2.70
CA PHE A 55 3.65 -9.02 -1.97
C PHE A 55 4.58 -7.85 -2.27
N GLY A 56 5.87 -8.10 -2.46
CA GLY A 56 6.82 -7.09 -2.94
C GLY A 56 6.43 -6.58 -4.33
N GLN A 57 6.12 -7.50 -5.25
CA GLN A 57 5.67 -7.14 -6.61
C GLN A 57 4.36 -6.35 -6.60
N ILE A 58 3.36 -6.77 -5.81
CA ILE A 58 2.09 -6.05 -5.65
C ILE A 58 2.34 -4.64 -5.08
N SER A 59 3.16 -4.51 -4.04
CA SER A 59 3.49 -3.21 -3.45
C SER A 59 4.18 -2.28 -4.46
N ASN A 60 5.10 -2.80 -5.28
CA ASN A 60 5.77 -2.02 -6.31
C ASN A 60 4.79 -1.52 -7.38
N ALA A 61 3.93 -2.40 -7.89
CA ALA A 61 2.90 -2.02 -8.86
C ALA A 61 1.95 -0.94 -8.31
N ILE A 62 1.55 -1.04 -7.04
CA ILE A 62 0.74 -0.01 -6.39
C ILE A 62 1.52 1.30 -6.27
N ASN A 63 2.79 1.27 -5.87
CA ASN A 63 3.63 2.46 -5.74
C ASN A 63 3.81 3.21 -7.06
N GLU A 64 4.02 2.49 -8.17
CA GLU A 64 4.09 3.10 -9.49
C GLU A 64 2.80 3.86 -9.83
N ASN A 65 1.63 3.27 -9.54
CA ASN A 65 0.34 3.92 -9.75
C ASN A 65 0.13 5.12 -8.82
N ILE A 66 0.53 5.04 -7.53
CA ILE A 66 0.50 6.17 -6.61
C ILE A 66 1.27 7.36 -7.18
N LEU A 67 2.50 7.12 -7.64
CA LEU A 67 3.36 8.17 -8.19
C LEU A 67 2.81 8.75 -9.50
N ALA A 68 2.29 7.90 -10.39
CA ALA A 68 1.68 8.33 -11.64
C ALA A 68 0.46 9.22 -11.39
N THR A 69 -0.47 8.79 -10.53
CA THR A 69 -1.67 9.55 -10.19
C THR A 69 -1.34 10.85 -9.47
N LYS A 70 -0.40 10.84 -8.53
CA LYS A 70 0.04 12.06 -7.83
C LYS A 70 0.58 13.09 -8.83
N ARG A 71 1.46 12.67 -9.74
CA ARG A 71 2.02 13.54 -10.77
C ARG A 71 0.94 14.10 -11.70
N GLY A 72 -0.02 13.27 -12.13
CA GLY A 72 -1.14 13.72 -12.96
C GLY A 72 -1.97 14.80 -12.27
N LEU A 73 -2.36 14.59 -11.01
CA LEU A 73 -3.11 15.60 -10.24
C LEU A 73 -2.32 16.89 -10.00
N GLU A 74 -1.00 16.81 -9.79
CA GLU A 74 -0.15 18.00 -9.66
C GLU A 74 -0.11 18.80 -10.97
N GLN A 75 0.01 18.12 -12.11
CA GLN A 75 -0.03 18.75 -13.43
C GLN A 75 -1.39 19.39 -13.73
N ASP A 76 -2.49 18.70 -13.43
CA ASP A 76 -3.84 19.24 -13.63
C ASP A 76 -4.06 20.50 -12.78
N ASN A 77 -3.64 20.48 -11.52
CA ASN A 77 -3.72 21.64 -10.62
C ASN A 77 -2.88 22.82 -11.12
N GLN A 78 -1.70 22.55 -11.69
CA GLN A 78 -0.84 23.57 -12.30
C GLN A 78 -1.55 24.22 -13.52
N ALA A 79 -2.09 23.41 -14.44
CA ALA A 79 -2.78 23.89 -15.64
C ALA A 79 -4.03 24.73 -15.30
N VAL A 80 -4.77 24.35 -14.26
CA VAL A 80 -5.91 25.14 -13.77
C VAL A 80 -5.47 26.52 -13.26
N LYS A 81 -4.36 26.60 -12.51
CA LYS A 81 -3.85 27.91 -12.04
C LYS A 81 -3.43 28.81 -13.19
N GLU A 82 -2.68 28.28 -14.14
CA GLU A 82 -2.23 29.02 -15.33
C GLU A 82 -3.41 29.55 -16.16
N SER A 83 -4.51 28.79 -16.23
CA SER A 83 -5.73 29.19 -16.94
C SER A 83 -6.55 30.27 -16.22
N VAL A 84 -6.40 30.41 -14.90
CA VAL A 84 -7.09 31.44 -14.09
C VAL A 84 -6.30 32.75 -14.04
N GLU A 85 -4.97 32.67 -14.19
CA GLU A 85 -4.07 33.83 -14.17
C GLU A 85 -3.95 34.56 -15.52
N THR A 86 -4.43 33.96 -16.63
CA THR A 86 -4.43 34.52 -18.00
C THR A 86 -5.76 35.16 -18.35
#